data_AF-A0A2V9CSS3-F1
#
_entry.id   AF-A0A2V9CSS3-F1
#
_cell.length_a   1.000
_cell.length_b   1.000
_cell.length_c   1.000
_cell.angle_alpha   90.00
_cell.angle_beta   90.00
_cell.angle_gamma   90.00
#
_symmetry.space_group_name_H-M   'P 1'
#
loop_
_entity.id
_entity.type
_entity.pdbx_description
1 polymer ?
#
loop_
_entity_poly.entity_id
_entity_poly.type
_entity_poly.pdbx_seq_one_letter_code
_entity_poly.pdbx_strand_id
1 'polypeptide(L)'
;MGNWHIWAVNAASLAVLGGTFISRLLGWSPDPDEIERQRRAYLNQIGRIVEGQVTDLVEVADDSARRKGSKHPDGRRKLVCYSYSISGVSYETAQDITSLEGRAGLERIITGLPASIKYDPSNPSNSILIADDWSGLR
;
A
#
# COMPACT_ATOMS: atom_id res chain seq x y z
N MET A 1 -10.19 52.98 12.66
CA MET A 1 -9.29 51.81 12.62
C MET A 1 -9.87 50.80 11.64
N GLY A 2 -9.19 50.52 10.53
CA GLY A 2 -9.75 49.80 9.38
C GLY A 2 -9.76 48.27 9.51
N ASN A 3 -10.72 47.64 8.82
CA ASN A 3 -11.09 46.22 8.92
C ASN A 3 -10.12 45.27 8.19
N TRP A 4 -8.81 45.48 8.32
CA TRP A 4 -7.78 44.74 7.58
C TRP A 4 -7.80 43.23 7.87
N HIS A 5 -8.21 42.84 9.08
CA HIS A 5 -8.40 41.44 9.46
C HIS A 5 -9.46 40.73 8.61
N ILE A 6 -10.52 41.43 8.19
CA ILE A 6 -11.60 40.85 7.38
C ILE A 6 -11.08 40.55 5.96
N TRP A 7 -10.29 41.45 5.38
CA TRP A 7 -9.68 41.23 4.06
C TRP A 7 -8.64 40.11 4.08
N ALA A 8 -7.85 40.00 5.16
CA ALA A 8 -6.87 38.93 5.32
C ALA A 8 -7.52 37.54 5.44
N VAL A 9 -8.61 37.41 6.21
CA VAL A 9 -9.34 36.13 6.37
C VAL A 9 -10.01 35.71 5.06
N ASN A 10 -10.59 36.66 4.30
CA ASN A 10 -11.19 36.37 3.00
C ASN A 10 -10.14 35.93 1.97
N ALA A 11 -8.98 36.57 1.92
CA ALA A 11 -7.90 36.19 1.01
C ALA A 11 -7.35 34.78 1.30
N ALA A 12 -7.16 34.43 2.59
CA ALA A 12 -6.72 33.10 2.99
C ALA A 12 -7.72 32.01 2.58
N SER A 13 -9.03 32.29 2.77
CA SER A 13 -10.10 31.35 2.42
C SER A 13 -10.17 31.11 0.90
N LEU A 14 -10.00 32.16 0.09
CA LEU A 14 -9.96 32.08 -1.37
C LEU A 14 -8.73 31.31 -1.88
N ALA A 15 -7.57 31.47 -1.23
CA ALA A 15 -6.36 30.73 -1.59
C ALA A 15 -6.50 29.21 -1.32
N VAL A 16 -7.12 28.81 -0.20
CA VAL A 16 -7.35 27.40 0.13
C VAL A 16 -8.34 26.75 -0.84
N LEU A 17 -9.44 27.44 -1.16
CA LEU A 17 -10.44 26.96 -2.11
C LEU A 17 -9.89 26.90 -3.55
N GLY A 18 -9.13 27.93 -3.96
CA GLY A 18 -8.48 27.97 -5.27
C GLY A 18 -7.43 26.87 -5.43
N GLY A 19 -6.58 26.67 -4.42
CA GLY A 19 -5.55 25.63 -4.43
C GLY A 19 -6.11 24.21 -4.51
N THR A 20 -7.18 23.92 -3.75
CA THR A 20 -7.86 22.60 -3.80
C THR A 20 -8.61 22.36 -5.11
N PHE A 21 -9.16 23.40 -5.74
CA PHE A 21 -9.79 23.30 -7.06
C PHE A 21 -8.75 23.03 -8.16
N ILE A 22 -7.63 23.74 -8.13
CA ILE A 22 -6.52 23.58 -9.08
C ILE A 22 -5.85 22.20 -8.95
N SER A 23 -5.59 21.72 -7.73
CA SER A 23 -4.97 20.40 -7.54
C SER A 23 -5.86 19.26 -8.02
N ARG A 24 -7.18 19.37 -7.82
CA ARG A 24 -8.17 18.43 -8.37
C ARG A 24 -8.21 18.47 -9.90
N LEU A 25 -8.11 19.65 -10.51
CA LEU A 25 -8.06 19.80 -11.96
C LEU A 25 -6.75 19.30 -12.57
N LEU A 26 -5.62 19.48 -11.89
CA LEU A 26 -4.30 19.10 -12.37
C LEU A 26 -3.96 17.62 -12.10
N GLY A 27 -4.81 16.88 -11.41
CA GLY A 27 -4.61 15.45 -11.17
C GLY A 27 -3.34 15.14 -10.38
N TRP A 28 -2.89 16.06 -9.52
CA TRP A 28 -1.77 15.82 -8.59
C TRP A 28 -2.22 14.84 -7.49
N SER A 29 -2.30 13.56 -7.85
CA SER A 29 -2.32 12.47 -6.88
C SER A 29 -0.88 12.14 -6.50
N PRO A 30 -0.56 11.95 -5.21
CA PRO A 30 0.66 11.30 -4.81
C PRO A 30 0.79 9.93 -5.50
N ASP A 31 2.03 9.54 -5.79
CA ASP A 31 2.36 8.27 -6.44
C ASP A 31 1.96 7.10 -5.54
N PRO A 32 0.98 6.25 -5.93
CA PRO A 32 0.47 5.17 -5.09
C PRO A 32 1.56 4.15 -4.71
N ASP A 33 2.53 3.91 -5.59
CA ASP A 33 3.63 2.98 -5.28
C ASP A 33 4.54 3.51 -4.18
N GLU A 34 4.76 4.82 -4.15
CA GLU A 34 5.59 5.45 -3.13
C GLU A 34 4.87 5.43 -1.78
N ILE A 35 3.56 5.69 -1.76
CA ILE A 35 2.73 5.51 -0.56
C ILE A 35 2.83 4.07 -0.06
N GLU A 36 2.69 3.10 -0.95
CA GLU A 36 2.73 1.68 -0.58
C GLU A 36 4.13 1.24 -0.12
N ARG A 37 5.20 1.76 -0.74
CA ARG A 37 6.58 1.53 -0.27
C ARG A 37 6.77 2.08 1.14
N GLN A 38 6.30 3.29 1.42
CA GLN A 38 6.38 3.89 2.75
C GLN A 38 5.58 3.09 3.79
N ARG A 39 4.38 2.61 3.43
CA ARG A 39 3.58 1.73 4.30
C ARG A 39 4.33 0.44 4.66
N ARG A 40 4.93 -0.22 3.66
CA ARG A 40 5.75 -1.42 3.86
C ARG A 40 6.97 -1.16 4.74
N ALA A 41 7.68 -0.06 4.51
CA ALA A 41 8.84 0.32 5.33
C ALA A 41 8.44 0.58 6.80
N TYR A 42 7.33 1.31 7.02
CA TYR A 42 6.77 1.53 8.35
C TYR A 42 6.43 0.21 9.06
N LEU A 43 5.68 -0.68 8.41
CA LEU A 43 5.35 -1.99 8.98
C LEU A 43 6.58 -2.86 9.22
N ASN A 44 7.59 -2.77 8.36
CA ASN A 44 8.83 -3.52 8.56
C ASN A 44 9.56 -3.08 9.84
N GLN A 45 9.51 -1.78 10.16
CA GLN A 45 10.13 -1.17 11.35
C GLN A 45 9.36 -1.47 12.64
N ILE A 46 8.03 -1.32 12.64
CA ILE A 46 7.22 -1.37 13.87
C ILE A 46 6.47 -2.69 14.07
N GLY A 47 6.35 -3.51 13.02
CA GLY A 47 5.47 -4.66 13.00
C GLY A 47 5.93 -5.78 13.94
N ARG A 48 4.96 -6.43 14.60
CA ARG A 48 5.19 -7.71 15.28
C ARG A 48 5.07 -8.85 14.28
N ILE A 49 5.78 -9.94 14.56
CA ILE A 49 5.78 -11.13 13.71
C ILE A 49 4.79 -12.15 14.29
N VAL A 50 3.99 -12.76 13.41
CA VAL A 50 3.14 -13.90 13.70
C VAL A 50 3.32 -14.96 12.62
N GLU A 51 3.05 -16.21 12.96
CA GLU A 51 2.98 -17.28 11.97
C GLU A 51 1.66 -17.23 11.20
N GLY A 52 1.74 -17.61 9.94
CA GLY A 52 0.59 -17.79 9.08
C GLY A 52 0.99 -18.54 7.82
N GLN A 53 0.22 -18.40 6.77
CA GLN A 53 0.45 -19.14 5.54
C GLN A 53 -0.03 -18.38 4.31
N VAL A 54 0.63 -18.63 3.19
CA VAL A 54 0.12 -18.22 1.87
C VAL A 54 -1.14 -19.00 1.57
N THR A 55 -2.20 -18.33 1.18
CA THR A 55 -3.46 -18.96 0.76
C THR A 55 -3.56 -19.02 -0.77
N ASP A 56 -3.08 -18.01 -1.48
CA ASP A 56 -3.18 -17.98 -2.94
C ASP A 56 -2.13 -17.03 -3.57
N LEU A 57 -1.89 -17.21 -4.87
CA LEU A 57 -1.13 -16.29 -5.70
C LEU A 57 -1.96 -15.96 -6.94
N VAL A 58 -2.48 -14.73 -6.99
CA VAL A 58 -3.45 -14.30 -8.00
C VAL A 58 -2.81 -13.29 -8.95
N GLU A 59 -2.94 -13.54 -10.25
CA GLU A 59 -2.64 -12.55 -11.28
C GLU A 59 -3.95 -11.88 -11.74
N VAL A 60 -4.03 -10.56 -11.60
CA VAL A 60 -5.21 -9.77 -11.97
C VAL A 60 -4.86 -8.83 -13.11
N ALA A 61 -5.74 -8.75 -14.11
CA ALA A 61 -5.60 -7.73 -15.15
C ALA A 61 -5.64 -6.33 -14.53
N ASP A 62 -4.70 -5.48 -14.92
CA ASP A 62 -4.67 -4.09 -14.53
C ASP A 62 -5.26 -3.22 -15.64
N ASP A 63 -6.54 -2.89 -15.51
CA ASP A 63 -7.23 -2.00 -16.45
C ASP A 63 -6.60 -0.60 -16.51
N SER A 64 -5.85 -0.21 -15.47
CA SER A 64 -5.11 1.05 -15.45
C SER A 64 -3.88 1.02 -16.38
N ALA A 65 -3.42 -0.16 -16.80
CA ALA A 65 -2.28 -0.32 -17.68
C ALA A 65 -2.47 0.29 -19.07
N ARG A 66 -3.73 0.49 -19.48
CA ARG A 66 -4.08 1.19 -20.73
C ARG A 66 -3.94 2.72 -20.62
N ARG A 67 -3.68 3.26 -19.42
CA ARG A 67 -3.46 4.69 -19.20
C ARG A 67 -2.00 5.05 -19.45
N LYS A 68 -1.77 6.19 -20.10
CA LYS A 68 -0.45 6.75 -20.38
C LYS A 68 0.30 6.97 -19.05
N GLY A 69 1.40 6.27 -18.84
CA GLY A 69 2.19 6.32 -17.59
C GLY A 69 2.04 5.12 -16.65
N SER A 70 1.37 4.03 -17.09
CA SER A 70 1.39 2.77 -16.33
C SER A 70 2.81 2.28 -16.09
N LYS A 71 3.12 1.98 -14.83
CA LYS A 71 4.38 1.36 -14.41
C LYS A 71 4.38 -0.17 -14.54
N HIS A 72 3.23 -0.75 -14.89
CA HIS A 72 3.08 -2.19 -15.12
C HIS A 72 2.96 -2.47 -16.63
N PRO A 73 4.09 -2.74 -17.33
CA PRO A 73 4.10 -2.85 -18.79
C PRO A 73 3.33 -4.06 -19.32
N ASP A 74 3.21 -5.15 -18.55
CA ASP A 74 2.42 -6.33 -18.93
C ASP A 74 0.91 -6.19 -18.60
N GLY A 75 0.53 -5.08 -17.96
CA GLY A 75 -0.84 -4.81 -17.56
C GLY A 75 -1.46 -5.85 -16.65
N ARG A 76 -0.64 -6.45 -15.80
CA ARG A 76 -1.04 -7.42 -14.78
C ARG A 76 -0.48 -7.00 -13.44
N ARG A 77 -1.26 -7.25 -12.40
CA ARG A 77 -0.83 -7.15 -10.99
C ARG A 77 -0.74 -8.54 -10.40
N LYS A 78 0.31 -8.78 -9.62
CA LYS A 78 0.50 -10.00 -8.85
C LYS A 78 0.14 -9.74 -7.41
N LEU A 79 -0.84 -10.49 -6.89
CA LEU A 79 -1.31 -10.41 -5.53
C LEU A 79 -0.96 -11.72 -4.81
N VAL A 80 -0.26 -11.63 -3.68
CA VAL A 80 -0.10 -12.76 -2.77
C VAL A 80 -1.16 -12.67 -1.68
N CYS A 81 -1.97 -13.70 -1.56
CA CYS A 81 -2.97 -13.85 -0.52
C CYS A 81 -2.38 -14.66 0.63
N TYR A 82 -2.60 -14.23 1.86
CA TYR A 82 -2.14 -14.94 3.05
C TYR A 82 -3.11 -14.78 4.21
N SER A 83 -3.02 -15.72 5.16
CA SER A 83 -3.82 -15.71 6.39
C SER A 83 -2.95 -15.87 7.62
N TYR A 84 -3.41 -15.29 8.73
CA TYR A 84 -2.76 -15.33 10.04
C TYR A 84 -3.82 -15.12 11.13
N SER A 85 -3.48 -15.47 12.38
CA SER A 85 -4.41 -15.33 13.50
C SER A 85 -3.76 -14.64 14.69
N ILE A 86 -4.48 -13.71 15.31
CA ILE A 86 -4.05 -12.97 16.52
C ILE A 86 -5.19 -13.05 17.53
N SER A 87 -4.89 -13.54 18.73
CA SER A 87 -5.87 -13.67 19.84
C SER A 87 -7.19 -14.36 19.42
N GLY A 88 -7.11 -15.37 18.55
CA GLY A 88 -8.27 -16.12 18.06
C GLY A 88 -9.03 -15.47 16.91
N VAL A 89 -8.63 -14.27 16.46
CA VAL A 89 -9.20 -13.62 15.27
C VAL A 89 -8.33 -13.94 14.06
N SER A 90 -8.96 -14.45 13.00
CA SER A 90 -8.29 -14.74 11.73
C SER A 90 -8.42 -13.56 10.77
N TYR A 91 -7.30 -13.25 10.12
CA TYR A 91 -7.19 -12.21 9.11
C TYR A 91 -6.78 -12.85 7.80
N GLU A 92 -7.33 -12.34 6.70
CA GLU A 92 -6.92 -12.66 5.34
C GLU A 92 -6.58 -11.36 4.62
N THR A 93 -5.51 -11.37 3.84
CA THR A 93 -5.02 -10.17 3.16
C THR A 93 -4.46 -10.55 1.81
N ALA A 94 -4.77 -9.74 0.79
CA ALA A 94 -4.12 -9.76 -0.50
C ALA A 94 -3.13 -8.60 -0.57
N GLN A 95 -1.84 -8.90 -0.70
CA GLN A 95 -0.80 -7.91 -0.87
C GLN A 95 -0.35 -7.84 -2.33
N ASP A 96 -0.32 -6.64 -2.90
CA ASP A 96 0.28 -6.40 -4.21
C ASP A 96 1.81 -6.49 -4.12
N ILE A 97 2.39 -7.38 -4.93
CA ILE A 97 3.82 -7.65 -5.00
C ILE A 97 4.38 -7.33 -6.40
N THR A 98 3.62 -6.65 -7.25
CA THR A 98 4.02 -6.33 -8.63
C THR A 98 5.26 -5.42 -8.66
N SER A 99 5.38 -4.48 -7.72
CA SER A 99 6.58 -3.63 -7.57
C SER A 99 7.78 -4.33 -6.92
N LEU A 100 7.61 -5.58 -6.49
CA LEU A 100 8.60 -6.38 -5.78
C LEU A 100 9.15 -7.52 -6.65
N GLU A 101 8.76 -7.62 -7.92
CA GLU A 101 9.25 -8.62 -8.86
C GLU A 101 10.80 -8.59 -8.93
N GLY A 102 11.44 -9.73 -8.64
CA GLY A 102 12.91 -9.85 -8.54
C GLY A 102 13.46 -10.03 -7.12
N ARG A 103 12.60 -9.97 -6.09
CA ARG A 103 12.96 -10.39 -4.73
C ARG A 103 13.05 -11.91 -4.63
N ALA A 104 14.08 -12.40 -3.96
CA ALA A 104 14.30 -13.83 -3.75
C ALA A 104 13.12 -14.48 -3.01
N GLY A 105 12.69 -15.65 -3.47
CA GLY A 105 11.63 -16.45 -2.85
C GLY A 105 10.24 -16.22 -3.44
N LEU A 106 10.03 -15.19 -4.28
CA LEU A 106 8.76 -14.98 -4.98
C LEU A 106 8.43 -16.14 -5.92
N GLU A 107 9.45 -16.75 -6.53
CA GLU A 107 9.33 -17.90 -7.42
C GLU A 107 8.91 -19.19 -6.71
N ARG A 108 8.91 -19.20 -5.36
CA ARG A 108 8.58 -20.37 -4.53
C ARG A 108 7.22 -20.26 -3.85
N ILE A 109 6.50 -19.16 -4.08
CA ILE A 109 5.18 -18.97 -3.49
C ILE A 109 4.23 -20.04 -4.02
N ILE A 110 3.69 -20.82 -3.09
CA ILE A 110 2.64 -21.81 -3.33
C ILE A 110 1.61 -21.73 -2.22
N THR A 111 0.37 -22.10 -2.52
CA THR A 111 -0.69 -22.22 -1.52
C THR A 111 -0.28 -23.18 -0.40
N GLY A 112 -0.56 -22.79 0.84
CA GLY A 112 -0.22 -23.54 2.05
C GLY A 112 1.21 -23.34 2.53
N LEU A 113 2.04 -22.55 1.83
CA LEU A 113 3.42 -22.27 2.26
C LEU A 113 3.40 -21.53 3.62
N PRO A 114 4.03 -22.09 4.67
CA PRO A 114 4.14 -21.41 5.94
C PRO A 114 4.97 -20.13 5.79
N ALA A 115 4.50 -19.07 6.43
CA ALA A 115 5.13 -17.76 6.34
C ALA A 115 5.16 -17.04 7.69
N SER A 116 6.08 -16.09 7.79
CA SER A 116 6.09 -15.09 8.84
C SER A 116 5.37 -13.84 8.34
N ILE A 117 4.35 -13.37 9.05
CA ILE A 117 3.62 -12.15 8.70
C ILE A 117 4.02 -11.05 9.69
N LYS A 118 4.33 -9.86 9.18
CA LYS A 118 4.45 -8.66 10.02
C LYS A 118 3.13 -7.90 10.03
N TYR A 119 2.68 -7.48 11.21
CA TYR A 119 1.44 -6.72 11.40
C TYR A 119 1.64 -5.56 12.39
N ASP A 120 0.86 -4.50 12.24
CA ASP A 120 0.79 -3.42 13.22
C ASP A 120 -0.02 -3.88 14.45
N PRO A 121 0.55 -3.93 15.67
CA PRO A 121 -0.18 -4.37 16.86
C PRO A 121 -1.36 -3.47 17.24
N SER A 122 -1.33 -2.20 16.81
CA SER A 122 -2.41 -1.23 17.05
C SER A 122 -3.51 -1.34 15.99
N ASN A 123 -3.20 -1.92 14.83
CA ASN A 123 -4.14 -2.19 13.74
C ASN A 123 -3.82 -3.53 13.06
N PRO A 124 -4.24 -4.67 13.65
CA PRO A 124 -3.80 -5.99 13.19
C PRO A 124 -4.10 -6.32 11.74
N SER A 125 -5.12 -5.71 11.11
CA SER A 125 -5.42 -5.90 9.69
C SER A 125 -4.40 -5.24 8.76
N ASN A 126 -3.59 -4.30 9.26
CA ASN A 126 -2.50 -3.70 8.51
C ASN A 126 -1.26 -4.59 8.62
N SER A 127 -1.10 -5.47 7.63
CA SER A 127 -0.02 -6.46 7.57
C SER A 127 0.74 -6.45 6.25
N ILE A 128 1.91 -7.10 6.27
CA ILE A 128 2.75 -7.40 5.12
C ILE A 128 3.36 -8.80 5.25
N LEU A 129 3.46 -9.46 4.11
CA LEU A 129 4.24 -10.69 3.93
C LEU A 129 5.64 -10.38 3.39
N ILE A 130 5.77 -9.35 2.53
CA ILE A 130 7.02 -9.00 1.85
C ILE A 130 7.20 -7.48 1.83
N ALA A 131 8.46 -7.03 1.95
CA ALA A 131 8.89 -5.65 1.79
C ALA A 131 10.23 -5.56 1.03
N ASP A 132 10.66 -4.34 0.76
CA ASP A 132 11.86 -4.01 -0.01
C ASP A 132 13.16 -4.53 0.64
N ASP A 133 13.17 -4.73 1.96
CA ASP A 133 14.32 -5.17 2.75
C ASP A 133 14.01 -6.35 3.69
N TRP A 134 12.80 -6.92 3.61
CA TRP A 134 12.37 -8.05 4.43
C TRP A 134 11.43 -9.00 3.67
N SER A 135 11.50 -10.29 3.99
CA SER A 135 10.59 -11.30 3.45
C SER A 135 10.17 -12.27 4.55
N GLY A 136 8.87 -12.55 4.60
CA GLY A 136 8.27 -13.56 5.45
C GLY A 136 8.26 -14.97 4.86
N LEU A 137 8.66 -15.11 3.59
CA LEU A 137 8.79 -16.39 2.90
C LEU A 137 10.05 -17.12 3.39
N ARG A 138 9.96 -18.44 3.57
CA ARG A 138 11.06 -19.31 4.03
C ARG A 138 11.61 -20.20 2.92
#